data_AF-X0XDY0-F1
#
_entry.id   AF-X0XDY0-F1
#
_cell.length_a   1.000
_cell.length_b   1.000
_cell.length_c   1.000
_cell.angle_alpha   90.00
_cell.angle_beta   90.00
_cell.angle_gamma   90.00
#
_symmetry.space_group_name_H-M   'P 1'
#
loop_
_entity.id
_entity.type
_entity.pdbx_description
1 polymer ?
#
loop_
_entity_poly.entity_id
_entity_poly.type
_entity_poly.pdbx_seq_one_letter_code
_entity_poly.pdbx_strand_id
1 'polypeptide(L)'
;AVSTAELELLNAQFALEALFKDTDLLAAEALNSAEGAERALEDLNNPGLQQAQALQAVTTARKEVKDAERKLTILTKPPTQSAIDQAQANILLAEKNMKETLEQIEDIEWQFKKYSSNKELPADIRKNILTKLRQSLKGLEVKRTQEQIAYNNSQTNYNNLLEPPDPVDVKVAEAELATAQALLSDAERELERVLKGPDAGELALLEAKIKKGNRDFETFSAGPDPEDVALAEARIANADAQLAAAKATVA
;
A
#
# COMPACT_ATOMS: atom_id res chain seq x y z
N ALA A 1 -3.47 77.64 18.67
CA ALA A 1 -3.92 77.70 20.07
C ALA A 1 -5.23 76.95 20.24
N VAL A 2 -6.35 77.46 19.73
CA VAL A 2 -7.64 76.72 19.78
C VAL A 2 -7.58 75.43 18.94
N SER A 3 -7.17 75.51 17.67
CA SER A 3 -7.07 74.33 16.78
C SER A 3 -6.13 73.23 17.28
N THR A 4 -5.05 73.61 17.98
CA THR A 4 -4.10 72.67 18.60
C THR A 4 -4.72 71.96 19.80
N ALA A 5 -5.46 72.68 20.65
CA ALA A 5 -6.15 72.08 21.79
C ALA A 5 -7.35 71.20 21.36
N GLU A 6 -8.03 71.54 20.25
CA GLU A 6 -9.07 70.69 19.66
C GLU A 6 -8.50 69.37 19.14
N LEU A 7 -7.31 69.41 18.51
CA LEU A 7 -6.63 68.21 18.05
C LEU A 7 -6.18 67.32 19.22
N GLU A 8 -5.71 67.90 20.31
CA GLU A 8 -5.32 67.14 21.52
C GLU A 8 -6.51 66.46 22.19
N LEU A 9 -7.65 67.14 22.29
CA LEU A 9 -8.89 66.54 22.80
C LEU A 9 -9.34 65.37 21.92
N LEU A 10 -9.34 65.57 20.60
CA LEU A 10 -9.70 64.55 19.63
C LEU A 10 -8.78 63.32 19.74
N ASN A 11 -7.46 63.53 19.87
CA ASN A 11 -6.50 62.46 20.05
C ASN A 11 -6.70 61.71 21.38
N ALA A 12 -7.04 62.41 22.47
CA ALA A 12 -7.33 61.78 23.76
C ALA A 12 -8.61 60.93 23.71
N GLN A 13 -9.65 61.41 23.03
CA GLN A 13 -10.88 60.66 22.78
C GLN A 13 -10.63 59.42 21.91
N PHE A 14 -9.86 59.56 20.83
CA PHE A 14 -9.46 58.43 20.00
C PHE A 14 -8.62 57.40 20.77
N ALA A 15 -7.76 57.82 21.69
CA ALA A 15 -6.98 56.90 22.50
C ALA A 15 -7.88 56.05 23.44
N LEU A 16 -8.90 56.66 24.03
CA LEU A 16 -9.89 55.93 24.83
C LEU A 16 -10.72 54.97 23.97
N GLU A 17 -11.19 55.42 22.81
CA GLU A 17 -11.95 54.58 21.87
C GLU A 17 -11.10 53.40 21.36
N ALA A 18 -9.83 53.63 21.06
CA ALA A 18 -8.89 52.58 20.66
C ALA A 18 -8.71 51.54 21.76
N LEU A 19 -8.63 51.95 23.03
CA LEU A 19 -8.50 51.05 24.17
C LEU A 19 -9.68 50.06 24.25
N PHE A 20 -10.92 50.56 24.13
CA PHE A 20 -12.12 49.72 24.10
C PHE A 20 -12.14 48.80 22.87
N LYS A 21 -11.84 49.35 21.69
CA LYS A 21 -11.82 48.57 20.44
C LYS A 21 -10.79 47.45 20.44
N ASP A 22 -9.60 47.70 20.98
CA ASP A 22 -8.53 46.71 21.09
C ASP A 22 -8.93 45.60 22.07
N THR A 23 -9.60 45.97 23.18
CA THR A 23 -10.07 44.98 24.16
C THR A 23 -11.23 44.13 23.59
N ASP A 24 -12.15 44.73 22.83
CA ASP A 24 -13.20 43.99 22.11
C ASP A 24 -12.61 43.01 21.10
N LEU A 25 -11.54 43.40 20.39
CA LEU A 25 -10.83 42.52 19.47
C LEU A 25 -10.19 41.34 20.21
N LEU A 26 -9.51 41.59 21.34
CA LEU A 26 -8.94 40.55 22.18
C LEU A 26 -9.99 39.58 22.72
N ALA A 27 -11.17 40.08 23.10
CA ALA A 27 -12.30 39.25 23.48
C ALA A 27 -12.75 38.35 22.30
N ALA A 28 -12.94 38.93 21.12
CA ALA A 28 -13.33 38.16 19.93
C ALA A 28 -12.30 37.08 19.55
N GLU A 29 -11.01 37.38 19.64
CA GLU A 29 -9.93 36.42 19.40
C GLU A 29 -9.93 35.28 20.44
N ALA A 30 -10.11 35.61 21.71
CA ALA A 30 -10.18 34.62 22.80
C ALA A 30 -11.38 33.67 22.62
N LEU A 31 -12.54 34.21 22.26
CA LEU A 31 -13.74 33.42 21.97
C LEU A 31 -13.54 32.49 20.76
N ASN A 32 -13.00 33.02 19.66
CA ASN A 32 -12.71 32.21 18.47
C ASN A 32 -11.69 31.10 18.78
N SER A 33 -10.70 31.37 19.64
CA SER A 33 -9.76 30.34 20.11
C SER A 33 -10.44 29.25 20.94
N ALA A 34 -11.42 29.60 21.80
CA ALA A 34 -12.18 28.63 22.58
C ALA A 34 -13.08 27.77 21.69
N GLU A 35 -13.88 28.40 20.82
CA GLU A 35 -14.75 27.69 19.86
C GLU A 35 -13.95 26.77 18.92
N GLY A 36 -12.79 27.22 18.46
CA GLY A 36 -11.90 26.41 17.63
C GLY A 36 -11.41 25.15 18.37
N ALA A 37 -11.09 25.27 19.65
CA ALA A 37 -10.69 24.13 20.48
C ALA A 37 -11.87 23.20 20.80
N GLU A 38 -13.09 23.72 20.98
CA GLU A 38 -14.30 22.92 21.16
C GLU A 38 -14.65 22.11 19.91
N ARG A 39 -14.60 22.73 18.72
CA ARG A 39 -14.82 22.01 17.45
C ARG A 39 -13.79 20.91 17.26
N ALA A 40 -12.52 21.18 17.55
CA ALA A 40 -11.46 20.16 17.47
C ALA A 40 -11.71 19.00 18.46
N LEU A 41 -12.26 19.28 19.64
CA LEU A 41 -12.65 18.25 20.62
C LEU A 41 -13.85 17.42 20.14
N GLU A 42 -14.83 18.06 19.50
CA GLU A 42 -16.00 17.39 18.91
C GLU A 42 -15.59 16.48 17.74
N ASP A 43 -14.70 16.96 16.87
CA ASP A 43 -14.15 16.19 15.74
C ASP A 43 -13.39 14.95 16.23
N LEU A 44 -12.59 15.10 17.29
CA LEU A 44 -11.88 14.00 17.94
C LEU A 44 -12.84 12.95 18.53
N ASN A 45 -14.02 13.38 19.01
CA ASN A 45 -15.05 12.49 19.54
C ASN A 45 -15.93 11.84 18.47
N ASN A 46 -15.84 12.28 17.21
CA ASN A 46 -16.57 11.70 16.07
C ASN A 46 -15.63 11.07 15.02
N PRO A 47 -14.82 10.04 15.37
CA PRO A 47 -13.80 9.47 14.49
C PRO A 47 -14.36 8.53 13.40
N GLY A 48 -15.63 8.64 13.01
CA GLY A 48 -16.30 7.65 12.14
C GLY A 48 -15.58 7.38 10.82
N LEU A 49 -15.01 8.43 10.20
CA LEU A 49 -14.20 8.28 8.98
C LEU A 49 -12.87 7.54 9.25
N GLN A 50 -12.18 7.89 10.35
CA GLN A 50 -10.90 7.28 10.72
C GLN A 50 -11.08 5.81 11.10
N GLN A 51 -12.18 5.48 11.81
CA GLN A 51 -12.56 4.10 12.11
C GLN A 51 -12.81 3.30 10.83
N ALA A 52 -13.55 3.86 9.87
CA ALA A 52 -13.82 3.20 8.60
C ALA A 52 -12.53 2.96 7.79
N GLN A 53 -11.63 3.94 7.76
CA GLN A 53 -10.32 3.81 7.11
C GLN A 53 -9.45 2.76 7.79
N ALA A 54 -9.40 2.71 9.12
CA ALA A 54 -8.65 1.71 9.87
C ALA A 54 -9.21 0.28 9.63
N LEU A 55 -10.54 0.12 9.63
CA LEU A 55 -11.19 -1.15 9.27
C LEU A 55 -10.87 -1.58 7.83
N GLN A 56 -10.86 -0.64 6.90
CA GLN A 56 -10.47 -0.89 5.51
C GLN A 56 -9.01 -1.34 5.41
N ALA A 57 -8.10 -0.70 6.16
CA ALA A 57 -6.68 -1.07 6.22
C ALA A 57 -6.50 -2.50 6.74
N VAL A 58 -7.15 -2.85 7.85
CA VAL A 58 -7.14 -4.23 8.39
C VAL A 58 -7.68 -5.22 7.36
N THR A 59 -8.78 -4.90 6.69
CA THR A 59 -9.37 -5.79 5.67
C THR A 59 -8.44 -6.02 4.50
N THR A 60 -7.74 -4.95 4.06
CA THR A 60 -6.76 -5.01 2.98
C THR A 60 -5.57 -5.87 3.39
N ALA A 61 -5.00 -5.62 4.57
CA ALA A 61 -3.87 -6.40 5.07
C ALA A 61 -4.21 -7.88 5.28
N ARG A 62 -5.42 -8.21 5.74
CA ARG A 62 -5.90 -9.61 5.81
C ARG A 62 -5.95 -10.28 4.44
N LYS A 63 -6.36 -9.55 3.41
CA LYS A 63 -6.35 -10.06 2.04
C LYS A 63 -4.93 -10.33 1.56
N GLU A 64 -3.99 -9.43 1.83
CA GLU A 64 -2.58 -9.59 1.48
C GLU A 64 -1.96 -10.81 2.17
N VAL A 65 -2.23 -11.02 3.46
CA VAL A 65 -1.80 -12.24 4.17
C VAL A 65 -2.33 -13.49 3.48
N LYS A 66 -3.63 -13.53 3.19
CA LYS A 66 -4.26 -14.68 2.51
C LYS A 66 -3.66 -14.94 1.12
N ASP A 67 -3.39 -13.88 0.36
CA ASP A 67 -2.82 -14.00 -0.98
C ASP A 67 -1.35 -14.50 -0.92
N ALA A 68 -0.58 -14.02 0.06
CA ALA A 68 0.79 -14.50 0.32
C ALA A 68 0.81 -15.96 0.79
N GLU A 69 -0.07 -16.36 1.72
CA GLU A 69 -0.25 -17.75 2.16
C GLU A 69 -0.59 -18.67 0.99
N ARG A 70 -1.51 -18.22 0.12
CA ARG A 70 -1.89 -18.98 -1.08
C ARG A 70 -0.71 -19.14 -2.02
N LYS A 71 0.08 -18.10 -2.25
CA LYS A 71 1.28 -18.16 -3.11
C LYS A 71 2.29 -19.16 -2.55
N LEU A 72 2.61 -19.05 -1.25
CA LEU A 72 3.51 -19.99 -0.58
C LEU A 72 2.99 -21.43 -0.68
N THR A 73 1.69 -21.63 -0.43
CA THR A 73 1.06 -22.95 -0.54
C THR A 73 1.16 -23.52 -1.95
N ILE A 74 0.92 -22.71 -2.99
CA ILE A 74 1.04 -23.17 -4.39
C ILE A 74 2.47 -23.59 -4.70
N LEU A 75 3.45 -22.82 -4.25
CA LEU A 75 4.88 -23.10 -4.45
C LEU A 75 5.31 -24.38 -3.73
N THR A 76 4.88 -24.57 -2.48
CA THR A 76 5.36 -25.68 -1.63
C THR A 76 4.50 -26.93 -1.72
N LYS A 77 3.36 -26.88 -2.43
CA LYS A 77 2.46 -28.03 -2.54
C LYS A 77 3.15 -29.12 -3.37
N PRO A 78 3.36 -30.32 -2.79
CA PRO A 78 3.96 -31.41 -3.53
C PRO A 78 3.04 -31.85 -4.68
N PRO A 79 3.61 -32.37 -5.78
CA PRO A 79 2.81 -32.96 -6.84
C PRO A 79 2.01 -34.16 -6.31
N THR A 80 0.86 -34.40 -6.93
CA THR A 80 0.02 -35.53 -6.54
C THR A 80 0.65 -36.83 -6.98
N GLN A 81 0.46 -37.90 -6.20
CA GLN A 81 0.93 -39.23 -6.59
C GLN A 81 0.40 -39.63 -7.99
N SER A 82 -0.85 -39.29 -8.31
CA SER A 82 -1.42 -39.53 -9.63
C SER A 82 -0.66 -38.81 -10.77
N ALA A 83 -0.11 -37.62 -10.53
CA ALA A 83 0.69 -36.91 -11.55
C ALA A 83 2.05 -37.60 -11.75
N ILE A 84 2.66 -38.08 -10.66
CA ILE A 84 3.89 -38.85 -10.68
C ILE A 84 3.68 -40.18 -11.43
N ASP A 85 2.61 -40.91 -11.09
CA ASP A 85 2.26 -42.19 -11.72
C ASP A 85 1.98 -42.00 -13.22
N GLN A 86 1.29 -40.93 -13.60
CA GLN A 86 1.04 -40.61 -15.01
C GLN A 86 2.34 -40.29 -15.77
N ALA A 87 3.26 -39.53 -15.16
CA ALA A 87 4.56 -39.25 -15.77
C ALA A 87 5.41 -40.53 -15.94
N GLN A 88 5.39 -41.43 -14.95
CA GLN A 88 6.02 -42.75 -15.07
C GLN A 88 5.40 -43.60 -16.18
N ALA A 89 4.08 -43.64 -16.29
CA ALA A 89 3.38 -44.35 -17.35
C ALA A 89 3.77 -43.83 -18.75
N ASN A 90 3.96 -42.51 -18.90
CA ASN A 90 4.42 -41.92 -20.16
C ASN A 90 5.85 -42.34 -20.52
N ILE A 91 6.76 -42.44 -19.54
CA ILE A 91 8.12 -42.96 -19.76
C ILE A 91 8.05 -44.40 -20.27
N LEU A 92 7.29 -45.27 -19.58
CA LEU A 92 7.15 -46.67 -19.95
C LEU A 92 6.56 -46.83 -21.37
N LEU A 93 5.58 -46.00 -21.73
CA LEU A 93 5.00 -46.01 -23.07
C LEU A 93 6.00 -45.56 -24.13
N ALA A 94 6.76 -44.49 -23.87
CA ALA A 94 7.80 -44.01 -24.79
C ALA A 94 8.91 -45.05 -24.98
N GLU A 95 9.35 -45.70 -23.90
CA GLU A 95 10.32 -46.80 -23.94
C GLU A 95 9.81 -47.98 -24.77
N LYS A 96 8.55 -48.39 -24.53
CA LYS A 96 7.91 -49.46 -25.29
C LYS A 96 7.88 -49.15 -26.80
N ASN A 97 7.42 -47.95 -27.17
CA ASN A 97 7.34 -47.56 -28.59
C ASN A 97 8.72 -47.55 -29.25
N MET A 98 9.74 -47.04 -28.55
CA MET A 98 11.11 -47.03 -29.04
C MET A 98 11.64 -48.45 -29.24
N LYS A 99 11.38 -49.36 -28.29
CA LYS A 99 11.77 -50.77 -28.40
C LYS A 99 11.12 -51.45 -29.61
N GLU A 100 9.82 -51.23 -29.82
CA GLU A 100 9.11 -51.76 -30.99
C GLU A 100 9.73 -51.26 -32.32
N THR A 101 10.09 -49.97 -32.39
CA THR A 101 10.77 -49.43 -33.58
C THR A 101 12.17 -50.01 -33.77
N LEU A 102 12.93 -50.24 -32.69
CA LEU A 102 14.24 -50.88 -32.75
C LEU A 102 14.14 -52.32 -33.27
N GLU A 103 13.16 -53.10 -32.80
CA GLU A 103 12.89 -54.45 -33.29
C GLU A 103 12.55 -54.45 -34.80
N GLN A 104 11.76 -53.46 -35.26
CA GLN A 104 11.47 -53.30 -36.69
C GLN A 104 12.70 -52.94 -37.52
N ILE A 105 13.59 -52.10 -36.98
CA ILE A 105 14.87 -51.77 -37.63
C ILE A 105 15.71 -53.04 -37.78
N GLU A 106 15.86 -53.83 -36.72
CA GLU A 106 16.64 -55.07 -36.74
C GLU A 106 16.11 -56.07 -37.78
N ASP A 107 14.78 -56.23 -37.87
CA ASP A 107 14.18 -57.12 -38.88
C ASP A 107 14.45 -56.62 -40.32
N ILE A 108 14.33 -55.31 -40.57
CA ILE A 108 14.62 -54.73 -41.89
C ILE A 108 16.11 -54.85 -42.24
N GLU A 109 17.01 -54.67 -41.28
CA GLU A 109 18.45 -54.88 -41.47
C GLU A 109 18.77 -56.35 -41.79
N TRP A 110 18.12 -57.28 -41.11
CA TRP A 110 18.24 -58.71 -41.40
C TRP A 110 17.76 -59.05 -42.82
N GLN A 111 16.59 -58.53 -43.21
CA GLN A 111 16.07 -58.70 -44.57
C GLN A 111 17.03 -58.10 -45.61
N PHE A 112 17.56 -56.91 -45.34
CA PHE A 112 18.52 -56.24 -46.21
C PHE A 112 19.78 -57.10 -46.43
N LYS A 113 20.34 -57.67 -45.35
CA LYS A 113 21.49 -58.60 -45.42
C LYS A 113 21.16 -59.87 -46.21
N LYS A 114 19.98 -60.44 -46.00
CA LYS A 114 19.51 -61.65 -46.70
C LYS A 114 19.40 -61.41 -48.21
N TYR A 115 18.71 -60.35 -48.63
CA TYR A 115 18.51 -60.05 -50.06
C TYR A 115 19.77 -59.53 -50.76
N SER A 116 20.64 -58.80 -50.06
CA SER A 116 21.92 -58.35 -50.64
C SER A 116 22.86 -59.52 -50.94
N SER A 117 22.80 -60.59 -50.14
CA SER A 117 23.63 -61.78 -50.30
C SER A 117 23.05 -62.82 -51.27
N ASN A 118 21.79 -62.68 -51.68
CA ASN A 118 21.14 -63.66 -52.55
C ASN A 118 21.52 -63.44 -54.02
N LYS A 119 22.39 -64.33 -54.54
CA LYS A 119 22.89 -64.31 -55.92
C LYS A 119 21.93 -64.95 -56.94
N GLU A 120 20.92 -65.68 -56.48
CA GLU A 120 19.93 -66.35 -57.35
C GLU A 120 18.87 -65.35 -57.86
N LEU A 121 18.69 -64.23 -57.16
CA LEU A 121 17.77 -63.16 -57.58
C LEU A 121 18.37 -62.31 -58.71
N PRO A 122 17.60 -62.02 -59.78
CA PRO A 122 17.98 -61.05 -60.82
C PRO A 122 18.39 -59.70 -60.22
N ALA A 123 19.41 -59.08 -60.81
CA ALA A 123 20.08 -57.91 -60.24
C ALA A 123 19.16 -56.68 -60.12
N ASP A 124 18.27 -56.49 -61.08
CA ASP A 124 17.25 -55.45 -61.14
C ASP A 124 16.19 -55.64 -60.03
N ILE A 125 15.67 -56.86 -59.86
CA ILE A 125 14.72 -57.19 -58.80
C ILE A 125 15.35 -56.97 -57.42
N ARG A 126 16.56 -57.50 -57.21
CA ARG A 126 17.33 -57.32 -55.97
C ARG A 126 17.57 -55.83 -55.67
N LYS A 127 17.95 -55.03 -56.67
CA LYS A 127 18.14 -53.58 -56.51
C LYS A 127 16.85 -52.89 -56.07
N ASN A 128 15.71 -53.24 -56.66
CA ASN A 128 14.41 -52.66 -56.31
C ASN A 128 14.00 -52.99 -54.86
N ILE A 129 14.17 -54.24 -54.42
CA ILE A 129 13.91 -54.66 -53.03
C ILE A 129 14.79 -53.89 -52.06
N LEU A 130 16.11 -53.87 -52.29
CA LEU A 130 17.06 -53.17 -51.43
C LEU A 130 16.78 -51.65 -51.36
N THR A 131 16.28 -51.05 -52.44
CA THR A 131 15.90 -49.63 -52.46
C THR A 131 14.71 -49.37 -51.53
N LYS A 132 13.68 -50.22 -51.58
CA LYS A 132 12.51 -50.11 -50.68
C LYS A 132 12.91 -50.32 -49.21
N LEU A 133 13.71 -51.35 -48.92
CA LEU A 133 14.18 -51.62 -47.56
C LEU A 133 15.00 -50.45 -46.98
N ARG A 134 15.87 -49.82 -47.78
CA ARG A 134 16.58 -48.60 -47.36
C ARG A 134 15.64 -47.44 -47.06
N GLN A 135 14.60 -47.26 -47.86
CA GLN A 135 13.61 -46.21 -47.63
C GLN A 135 12.82 -46.46 -46.33
N SER A 136 12.42 -47.71 -46.08
CA SER A 136 11.79 -48.12 -44.82
C SER A 136 12.72 -47.90 -43.63
N LEU A 137 13.98 -48.33 -43.72
CA LEU A 137 14.98 -48.14 -42.67
C LEU A 137 15.16 -46.65 -42.34
N LYS A 138 15.30 -45.80 -43.35
CA LYS A 138 15.39 -44.34 -43.16
C LYS A 138 14.17 -43.77 -42.42
N GLY A 139 12.96 -44.24 -42.76
CA GLY A 139 11.74 -43.82 -42.07
C GLY A 139 11.73 -44.26 -40.60
N LEU A 140 12.14 -45.50 -40.31
CA LEU A 140 12.24 -46.03 -38.96
C LEU A 140 13.34 -45.34 -38.14
N GLU A 141 14.48 -44.99 -38.72
CA GLU A 141 15.54 -44.23 -38.05
C GLU A 141 15.06 -42.83 -37.61
N VAL A 142 14.28 -42.16 -38.47
CA VAL A 142 13.63 -40.89 -38.12
C VAL A 142 12.64 -41.09 -36.98
N LYS A 143 11.78 -42.13 -37.07
CA LYS A 143 10.81 -42.47 -36.03
C LYS A 143 11.49 -42.77 -34.69
N ARG A 144 12.53 -43.61 -34.67
CA ARG A 144 13.36 -43.91 -33.49
C ARG A 144 13.91 -42.64 -32.86
N THR A 145 14.38 -41.71 -33.69
CA THR A 145 14.93 -40.43 -33.19
C THR A 145 13.84 -39.57 -32.54
N GLN A 146 12.63 -39.52 -33.10
CA GLN A 146 11.49 -38.84 -32.49
C GLN A 146 11.05 -39.50 -31.18
N GLU A 147 11.01 -40.83 -31.13
CA GLU A 147 10.67 -41.61 -29.93
C GLU A 147 11.72 -41.43 -28.82
N GLN A 148 13.01 -41.35 -29.18
CA GLN A 148 14.08 -41.01 -28.24
C GLN A 148 13.88 -39.61 -27.62
N ILE A 149 13.48 -38.63 -28.44
CA ILE A 149 13.16 -37.28 -27.93
C ILE A 149 11.95 -37.34 -26.99
N ALA A 150 10.91 -38.08 -27.35
CA ALA A 150 9.72 -38.25 -26.52
C ALA A 150 10.04 -38.92 -25.18
N TYR A 151 10.91 -39.93 -25.18
CA TYR A 151 11.42 -40.57 -23.97
C TYR A 151 12.18 -39.58 -23.09
N ASN A 152 13.15 -38.86 -23.66
CA ASN A 152 13.94 -37.86 -22.92
C ASN A 152 13.05 -36.78 -22.31
N ASN A 153 12.06 -36.27 -23.08
CA ASN A 153 11.11 -35.28 -22.58
C ASN A 153 10.25 -35.85 -21.44
N SER A 154 9.83 -37.11 -21.54
CA SER A 154 9.06 -37.78 -20.48
C SER A 154 9.88 -37.94 -19.20
N GLN A 155 11.18 -38.27 -19.32
CA GLN A 155 12.10 -38.31 -18.19
C GLN A 155 12.29 -36.93 -17.56
N THR A 156 12.52 -35.88 -18.36
CA THR A 156 12.62 -34.51 -17.86
C THR A 156 11.36 -34.11 -17.11
N ASN A 157 10.18 -34.36 -17.67
CA ASN A 157 8.91 -34.03 -17.01
C ASN A 157 8.75 -34.78 -15.67
N TYR A 158 9.11 -36.05 -15.61
CA TYR A 158 9.09 -36.83 -14.37
C TYR A 158 10.07 -36.28 -13.33
N ASN A 159 11.30 -35.98 -13.73
CA ASN A 159 12.31 -35.42 -12.84
C ASN A 159 11.89 -34.05 -12.31
N ASN A 160 11.35 -33.18 -13.16
CA ASN A 160 10.83 -31.87 -12.75
C ASN A 160 9.69 -31.97 -11.72
N LEU A 161 8.90 -33.06 -11.74
CA LEU A 161 7.88 -33.32 -10.71
C LEU A 161 8.51 -33.78 -9.39
N LEU A 162 9.69 -34.38 -9.40
CA LEU A 162 10.38 -34.82 -8.19
C LEU A 162 11.29 -33.74 -7.60
N GLU A 163 11.69 -32.76 -8.41
CA GLU A 163 12.51 -31.66 -7.97
C GLU A 163 11.75 -30.82 -6.93
N PRO A 164 12.38 -30.51 -5.79
CA PRO A 164 11.79 -29.59 -4.84
C PRO A 164 11.64 -28.19 -5.49
N PRO A 165 10.71 -27.37 -4.98
CA PRO A 165 10.59 -25.98 -5.39
C PRO A 165 11.92 -25.24 -5.21
N ASP A 166 12.17 -24.23 -6.06
CA ASP A 166 13.38 -23.42 -5.95
C ASP A 166 13.44 -22.78 -4.54
N PRO A 167 14.53 -23.02 -3.77
CA PRO A 167 14.64 -22.48 -2.42
C PRO A 167 14.61 -20.95 -2.37
N VAL A 168 15.04 -20.27 -3.44
CA VAL A 168 14.97 -18.80 -3.56
C VAL A 168 13.51 -18.35 -3.67
N ASP A 169 12.71 -19.00 -4.52
CA ASP A 169 11.29 -18.68 -4.69
C ASP A 169 10.49 -18.90 -3.40
N VAL A 170 10.80 -20.00 -2.69
CA VAL A 170 10.20 -20.28 -1.38
C VAL A 170 10.58 -19.19 -0.38
N LYS A 171 11.86 -18.80 -0.30
CA LYS A 171 12.32 -17.73 0.61
C LYS A 171 11.68 -16.38 0.31
N VAL A 172 11.49 -16.04 -0.96
CA VAL A 172 10.79 -14.82 -1.37
C VAL A 172 9.32 -14.88 -0.92
N ALA A 173 8.63 -15.99 -1.14
CA ALA A 173 7.23 -16.14 -0.70
C ALA A 173 7.08 -16.12 0.84
N GLU A 174 8.02 -16.71 1.58
CA GLU A 174 8.08 -16.63 3.04
C GLU A 174 8.27 -15.17 3.52
N ALA A 175 9.15 -14.42 2.86
CA ALA A 175 9.40 -13.01 3.19
C ALA A 175 8.19 -12.11 2.87
N GLU A 176 7.50 -12.36 1.77
CA GLU A 176 6.25 -11.69 1.42
C GLU A 176 5.17 -11.96 2.47
N LEU A 177 5.01 -13.21 2.92
CA LEU A 177 4.08 -13.57 3.99
C LEU A 177 4.42 -12.86 5.31
N ALA A 178 5.69 -12.86 5.71
CA ALA A 178 6.14 -12.16 6.91
C ALA A 178 5.87 -10.65 6.85
N THR A 179 6.07 -10.04 5.68
CA THR A 179 5.77 -8.62 5.44
C THR A 179 4.28 -8.34 5.55
N ALA A 180 3.43 -9.17 4.92
CA ALA A 180 1.98 -9.03 5.00
C ALA A 180 1.45 -9.19 6.43
N GLN A 181 2.02 -10.12 7.21
CA GLN A 181 1.69 -10.31 8.62
C GLN A 181 2.07 -9.09 9.47
N ALA A 182 3.23 -8.47 9.21
CA ALA A 182 3.64 -7.24 9.87
C ALA A 182 2.67 -6.09 9.56
N LEU A 183 2.29 -5.92 8.29
CA LEU A 183 1.30 -4.91 7.87
C LEU A 183 -0.07 -5.13 8.54
N LEU A 184 -0.51 -6.38 8.68
CA LEU A 184 -1.73 -6.70 9.42
C LEU A 184 -1.62 -6.31 10.89
N SER A 185 -0.52 -6.67 11.55
CA SER A 185 -0.30 -6.30 12.95
C SER A 185 -0.27 -4.78 13.15
N ASP A 186 0.32 -4.03 12.23
CA ASP A 186 0.35 -2.57 12.26
C ASP A 186 -1.05 -1.97 12.06
N ALA A 187 -1.82 -2.49 11.10
CA ALA A 187 -3.19 -2.04 10.86
C ALA A 187 -4.13 -2.35 12.04
N GLU A 188 -3.97 -3.51 12.68
CA GLU A 188 -4.76 -3.88 13.86
C GLU A 188 -4.43 -3.00 15.07
N ARG A 189 -3.14 -2.65 15.27
CA ARG A 189 -2.72 -1.69 16.30
C ARG A 189 -3.31 -0.31 16.06
N GLU A 190 -3.33 0.13 14.80
CA GLU A 190 -3.92 1.43 14.44
C GLU A 190 -5.43 1.44 14.64
N LEU A 191 -6.13 0.37 14.27
CA LEU A 191 -7.55 0.22 14.57
C LEU A 191 -7.82 0.26 16.08
N GLU A 192 -7.02 -0.43 16.89
CA GLU A 192 -7.12 -0.38 18.34
C GLU A 192 -6.92 1.05 18.87
N ARG A 193 -5.93 1.77 18.35
CA ARG A 193 -5.67 3.17 18.69
C ARG A 193 -6.89 4.05 18.39
N VAL A 194 -7.47 3.92 17.20
CA VAL A 194 -8.62 4.71 16.78
C VAL A 194 -9.89 4.35 17.59
N LEU A 195 -10.07 3.08 17.95
CA LEU A 195 -11.20 2.62 18.78
C LEU A 195 -11.09 3.07 20.24
N LYS A 196 -9.88 3.19 20.78
CA LYS A 196 -9.66 3.76 22.12
C LYS A 196 -10.01 5.25 22.19
N GLY A 197 -10.06 5.91 21.04
CA GLY A 197 -10.35 7.33 20.95
C GLY A 197 -9.11 8.21 21.22
N PRO A 198 -9.31 9.52 21.42
CA PRO A 198 -8.23 10.48 21.61
C PRO A 198 -7.37 10.16 22.83
N ASP A 199 -6.07 10.48 22.75
CA ASP A 199 -5.18 10.31 23.90
C ASP A 199 -5.56 11.29 25.04
N ALA A 200 -5.35 10.86 26.28
CA ALA A 200 -5.65 11.69 27.45
C ALA A 200 -4.88 13.03 27.44
N GLY A 201 -3.68 13.06 26.87
CA GLY A 201 -2.91 14.29 26.71
C GLY A 201 -3.50 15.24 25.67
N GLU A 202 -4.06 14.71 24.58
CA GLU A 202 -4.70 15.49 23.52
C GLU A 202 -6.00 16.12 24.03
N LEU A 203 -6.80 15.34 24.76
CA LEU A 203 -7.99 15.83 25.47
C LEU A 203 -7.64 16.93 26.48
N ALA A 204 -6.67 16.68 27.36
CA ALA A 204 -6.26 17.65 28.38
C ALA A 204 -5.72 18.95 27.78
N LEU A 205 -5.01 18.87 26.65
CA LEU A 205 -4.52 20.05 25.94
C LEU A 205 -5.68 20.89 25.37
N LEU A 206 -6.68 20.25 24.76
CA LEU A 206 -7.85 20.94 24.23
C LEU A 206 -8.71 21.54 25.34
N GLU A 207 -8.97 20.79 26.42
CA GLU A 207 -9.67 21.30 27.60
C GLU A 207 -8.94 22.51 28.21
N ALA A 208 -7.60 22.47 28.29
CA ALA A 208 -6.81 23.59 28.77
C ALA A 208 -6.91 24.82 27.85
N LYS A 209 -6.95 24.62 26.52
CA LYS A 209 -7.16 25.70 25.54
C LYS A 209 -8.54 26.32 25.66
N ILE A 210 -9.60 25.51 25.80
CA ILE A 210 -10.97 25.97 26.03
C ILE A 210 -11.03 26.79 27.31
N LYS A 211 -10.51 26.26 28.42
CA LYS A 211 -10.48 26.96 29.71
C LYS A 211 -9.73 28.28 29.64
N LYS A 212 -8.57 28.30 28.97
CA LYS A 212 -7.79 29.52 28.77
C LYS A 212 -8.55 30.54 27.92
N GLY A 213 -9.07 30.12 26.77
CA GLY A 213 -9.85 31.00 25.88
C GLY A 213 -11.06 31.61 26.57
N ASN A 214 -11.84 30.80 27.32
CA ASN A 214 -13.00 31.29 28.07
C ASN A 214 -12.62 32.29 29.17
N ARG A 215 -11.55 32.03 29.91
CA ARG A 215 -11.06 32.97 30.94
C ARG A 215 -10.56 34.28 30.33
N ASP A 216 -9.79 34.18 29.23
CA ASP A 216 -9.26 35.34 28.54
C ASP A 216 -10.44 36.17 27.95
N PHE A 217 -11.46 35.51 27.39
CA PHE A 217 -12.71 36.16 26.93
C PHE A 217 -13.46 36.86 28.07
N GLU A 218 -13.65 36.19 29.22
CA GLU A 218 -14.28 36.79 30.40
C GLU A 218 -13.53 38.04 30.86
N THR A 219 -12.19 38.00 30.82
CA THR A 219 -11.34 39.13 31.19
C THR A 219 -11.51 40.31 30.23
N PHE A 220 -11.45 40.07 28.92
CA PHE A 220 -11.51 41.16 27.93
C PHE A 220 -12.94 41.68 27.70
N SER A 221 -13.95 40.83 27.81
CA SER A 221 -15.36 41.26 27.70
C SER A 221 -15.83 42.14 28.87
N ALA A 222 -15.11 42.13 29.99
CA ALA A 222 -15.33 43.08 31.09
C ALA A 222 -14.92 44.53 30.74
N GLY A 223 -14.23 44.73 29.61
CA GLY A 223 -13.69 46.00 29.17
C GLY A 223 -12.21 46.18 29.53
N PRO A 224 -11.60 47.30 29.12
CA PRO A 224 -10.19 47.56 29.35
C PRO A 224 -9.86 47.72 30.84
N ASP A 225 -8.56 47.69 31.18
CA ASP A 225 -8.11 47.92 32.55
C ASP A 225 -8.67 49.26 33.09
N PRO A 226 -9.38 49.27 34.23
CA PRO A 226 -9.92 50.48 34.83
C PRO A 226 -8.87 51.57 35.07
N GLU A 227 -7.61 51.23 35.34
CA GLU A 227 -6.53 52.20 35.51
C GLU A 227 -6.17 52.90 34.19
N ASP A 228 -6.14 52.15 33.08
CA ASP A 228 -5.90 52.68 31.74
C ASP A 228 -7.06 53.57 31.27
N VAL A 229 -8.31 53.17 31.58
CA VAL A 229 -9.50 53.98 31.34
C VAL A 229 -9.43 55.29 32.13
N ALA A 230 -9.16 55.22 33.44
CA ALA A 230 -9.06 56.40 34.29
C ALA A 230 -7.94 57.36 33.83
N LEU A 231 -6.80 56.82 33.38
CA LEU A 231 -5.72 57.62 32.82
C LEU A 231 -6.12 58.30 31.51
N ALA A 232 -6.81 57.58 30.62
CA ALA A 232 -7.32 58.14 29.36
C ALA A 232 -8.39 59.21 29.59
N GLU A 233 -9.32 58.99 30.53
CA GLU A 233 -10.31 59.98 30.96
C GLU A 233 -9.66 61.22 31.56
N ALA A 234 -8.62 61.07 32.40
CA ALA A 234 -7.87 62.20 32.95
C ALA A 234 -7.17 63.02 31.85
N ARG A 235 -6.69 62.38 30.78
CA ARG A 235 -6.11 63.08 29.61
C ARG A 235 -7.18 63.86 28.84
N ILE A 236 -8.37 63.29 28.66
CA ILE A 236 -9.51 63.99 28.05
C ILE A 236 -9.87 65.22 28.88
N ALA A 237 -10.02 65.07 30.20
CA ALA A 237 -10.34 66.19 31.09
C ALA A 237 -9.29 67.31 31.05
N ASN A 238 -8.00 66.97 30.95
CA ASN A 238 -6.93 67.95 30.80
C ASN A 238 -7.00 68.66 29.43
N ALA A 239 -7.18 67.91 28.34
CA ALA A 239 -7.31 68.47 27.01
C ALA A 239 -8.54 69.41 26.88
N ASP A 240 -9.66 69.04 27.51
CA ASP A 240 -10.86 69.89 27.62
C ASP A 240 -10.57 71.21 28.35
N ALA A 241 -9.84 71.15 29.47
CA ALA A 241 -9.46 72.35 30.23
C ALA A 241 -8.54 73.28 29.42
N GLN A 242 -7.60 72.71 28.66
CA GLN A 242 -6.71 73.47 27.78
C GLN A 242 -7.48 74.09 26.62
N LEU A 243 -8.44 73.38 26.04
CA LEU A 243 -9.31 73.91 25.00
C LEU A 243 -10.16 75.08 25.50
N ALA A 244 -10.76 74.96 26.69
CA ALA A 244 -11.53 76.02 27.31
C ALA A 244 -10.66 77.28 27.55
N ALA A 245 -9.44 77.10 28.08
CA ALA A 245 -8.50 78.20 28.28
C ALA A 245 -8.10 78.87 26.96
N ALA A 246 -7.79 78.08 25.93
CA ALA A 246 -7.43 78.58 24.60
C ALA A 246 -8.57 79.37 23.95
N LYS A 247 -9.83 78.91 24.10
CA LYS A 247 -11.03 79.63 23.61
C LYS A 247 -11.23 80.95 24.36
N ALA A 248 -11.03 80.97 25.67
CA ALA A 248 -11.15 82.19 26.49
C ALA A 248 -10.10 83.26 26.14
N THR A 249 -8.91 82.87 25.67
CA THR A 249 -7.87 83.83 25.23
C THR A 249 -8.10 84.43 23.84
N VAL A 250 -9.04 83.89 23.06
CA VAL A 250 -9.35 84.34 21.69
C VAL A 250 -10.72 85.06 21.62
N ALA A 251 -11.49 85.02 22.72
CA ALA A 251 -12.72 85.77 22.93
C ALA A 251 -12.44 87.20 23.42
#